data_AF-A0A936RUG8-F1
#
_entry.id   AF-A0A936RUG8-F1
#
_cell.length_a   1.000
_cell.length_b   1.000
_cell.length_c   1.000
_cell.angle_alpha   90.00
_cell.angle_beta   90.00
_cell.angle_gamma   90.00
#
_symmetry.space_group_name_H-M   'P 1'
#
loop_
_entity.id
_entity.type
_entity.pdbx_description
1 polymer ?
#
loop_
_entity_poly.entity_id
_entity_poly.type
_entity_poly.pdbx_seq_one_letter_code
_entity_poly.pdbx_strand_id
1 'polypeptide(L)'
;MSGEDLFLKMAAPGGKRIVDVLVNNQIMYDAGGAPHRVREAGVPVIQTIPYRRGDTADWQADPQGMRLIDLPFYLVQRRSPARWTR
;
A
#
# COMPACT_ATOMS: atom_id res chain seq x y z
N MET A 1 8.21 18.77 -8.28
CA MET A 1 7.02 18.52 -7.43
C MET A 1 7.21 17.15 -6.82
N SER A 2 7.47 17.03 -5.52
CA SER A 2 7.61 15.70 -4.91
C SER A 2 6.21 15.08 -4.76
N GLY A 3 6.07 13.80 -5.11
CA GLY A 3 4.82 13.06 -4.95
C GLY A 3 4.46 12.76 -3.48
N GLU A 4 5.20 13.34 -2.53
CA GLU A 4 5.22 12.95 -1.11
C GLU A 4 3.93 13.31 -0.34
N ASP A 5 3.12 14.25 -0.84
CA ASP A 5 1.91 14.77 -0.18
C ASP A 5 0.59 14.43 -0.88
N LEU A 6 0.62 13.60 -1.93
CA LEU A 6 -0.56 13.39 -2.77
C LEU A 6 -1.72 12.77 -1.98
N PHE A 7 -1.43 11.85 -1.06
CA PHE A 7 -2.44 11.14 -0.26
C PHE A 7 -3.24 12.09 0.63
N LEU A 8 -2.56 12.98 1.36
CA LEU A 8 -3.21 13.95 2.24
C LEU A 8 -4.03 14.97 1.44
N LYS A 9 -3.52 15.42 0.28
CA LYS A 9 -4.25 16.34 -0.60
C LYS A 9 -5.53 15.74 -1.18
N MET A 10 -5.54 14.44 -1.47
CA MET A 10 -6.74 13.75 -1.99
C MET A 10 -7.71 13.36 -0.88
N ALA A 11 -7.20 12.87 0.26
CA ALA A 11 -8.03 12.34 1.33
C ALA A 11 -8.61 13.43 2.24
N ALA A 12 -7.82 14.47 2.50
CA ALA A 12 -8.12 15.53 3.44
C ALA A 12 -7.58 16.90 2.97
N PRO A 13 -8.02 17.41 1.81
CA PRO A 13 -7.60 18.74 1.35
C PRO A 13 -7.93 19.79 2.41
N GLY A 14 -6.93 20.56 2.83
CA GLY A 14 -7.07 21.55 3.91
C GLY A 14 -7.38 20.95 5.28
N GLY A 15 -7.08 19.67 5.52
CA GLY A 15 -7.32 18.98 6.79
C GLY A 15 -8.74 18.47 6.97
N LYS A 16 -9.67 18.75 6.05
CA LYS A 16 -11.02 18.21 6.08
C LYS A 16 -11.07 16.89 5.32
N ARG A 17 -11.25 15.77 6.03
CA ARG A 17 -11.48 14.45 5.44
C ARG A 17 -12.69 14.47 4.50
N ILE A 18 -12.50 13.98 3.27
CA ILE A 18 -13.54 13.86 2.24
C ILE A 18 -13.75 12.43 1.72
N VAL A 19 -12.94 11.48 2.17
CA VAL A 19 -13.04 10.06 1.80
C VAL A 19 -13.17 9.18 3.03
N ASP A 20 -13.76 8.00 2.86
CA ASP A 20 -13.84 7.00 3.94
C ASP A 20 -12.74 5.95 3.88
N VAL A 21 -12.22 5.68 2.69
CA VAL A 21 -11.19 4.66 2.44
C VAL A 21 -10.28 5.15 1.33
N LEU A 22 -8.99 4.85 1.42
CA LEU A 22 -8.03 5.05 0.33
C LEU A 22 -7.63 3.70 -0.27
N VAL A 23 -7.65 3.61 -1.59
CA VAL A 23 -7.14 2.44 -2.34
C VAL A 23 -5.85 2.86 -3.02
N ASN A 24 -4.73 2.24 -2.64
CA ASN A 24 -3.42 2.54 -3.19
C ASN A 24 -2.92 1.43 -4.10
N ASN A 25 -2.64 1.77 -5.37
CA ASN A 25 -2.06 0.86 -6.36
C ASN A 25 -0.61 1.22 -6.73
N GLN A 26 -0.02 2.23 -6.08
CA GLN A 26 1.36 2.64 -6.34
C GLN A 26 2.35 1.79 -5.54
N ILE A 27 3.53 1.57 -6.12
CA ILE A 27 4.65 0.94 -5.42
C ILE A 27 5.22 1.98 -4.45
N MET A 28 5.05 1.76 -3.15
CA MET A 28 5.63 2.62 -2.11
C MET A 28 7.10 2.22 -1.87
N TYR A 29 8.04 2.99 -2.42
CA TYR A 29 9.47 2.66 -2.35
C TYR A 29 10.18 3.07 -1.04
N ASP A 30 9.45 3.61 -0.07
CA ASP A 30 10.02 4.23 1.12
C ASP A 30 9.63 3.49 2.41
N ALA A 31 10.56 2.72 2.95
CA ALA A 31 10.41 2.01 4.21
C ALA A 31 10.39 2.93 5.45
N GLY A 32 10.80 4.19 5.30
CA GLY A 32 10.90 5.16 6.41
C GLY A 32 9.68 6.08 6.55
N GLY A 33 9.08 6.52 5.44
CA GLY A 33 8.08 7.59 5.47
C GLY A 33 6.66 7.20 5.00
N ALA A 34 6.51 6.24 4.10
CA ALA A 34 5.19 5.90 3.56
C ALA A 34 4.14 5.43 4.62
N PRO A 35 4.50 4.59 5.61
CA PRO A 35 3.53 4.14 6.62
C PRO A 35 3.05 5.22 7.59
N HIS A 36 3.85 6.25 7.87
CA HIS A 36 3.44 7.31 8.81
C HIS A 36 2.43 8.27 8.16
N ARG A 37 2.64 8.65 6.90
CA ARG A 37 1.74 9.57 6.17
C ARG A 37 0.37 8.98 5.89
N VAL A 38 0.33 7.67 5.61
CA VAL A 38 -0.94 6.94 5.47
C VAL A 38 -1.74 6.95 6.78
N ARG A 39 -1.06 6.88 7.93
CA ARG A 39 -1.72 7.01 9.24
C ARG A 39 -2.26 8.40 9.48
N GLU A 40 -1.56 9.44 9.02
CA GLU A 40 -2.00 10.84 9.14
C GLU A 40 -3.29 11.13 8.38
N ALA A 41 -3.56 10.39 7.29
CA ALA A 41 -4.84 10.50 6.58
C ALA A 41 -6.05 10.08 7.45
N GLY A 42 -5.83 9.32 8.53
CA GLY A 42 -6.89 8.96 9.48
C GLY A 42 -7.98 8.04 8.93
N VAL A 43 -7.73 7.40 7.78
CA VAL A 43 -8.67 6.52 7.08
C VAL A 43 -8.04 5.16 6.78
N PRO A 44 -8.84 4.08 6.72
CA PRO A 44 -8.36 2.78 6.26
C PRO A 44 -7.74 2.88 4.86
N VAL A 45 -6.60 2.19 4.67
CA VAL A 45 -5.91 2.14 3.39
C VAL A 45 -5.78 0.70 2.93
N ILE A 46 -6.27 0.45 1.71
CA ILE A 46 -6.21 -0.82 1.02
C ILE A 46 -5.07 -0.74 0.00
N GLN A 47 -4.01 -1.51 0.23
CA GLN A 47 -2.95 -1.68 -0.75
C GLN A 47 -3.36 -2.74 -1.78
N THR A 48 -3.33 -2.39 -3.06
CA THR A 48 -3.55 -3.31 -4.17
C THR A 48 -2.24 -3.67 -4.84
N ILE A 49 -2.17 -4.89 -5.37
CA ILE A 49 -1.10 -5.36 -6.25
C ILE A 49 -1.78 -5.82 -7.54
N PRO A 50 -1.41 -5.26 -8.71
CA PRO A 50 -2.02 -5.68 -9.95
C PRO A 50 -1.53 -7.08 -10.34
N TYR A 51 -2.45 -7.92 -10.84
CA TYR A 51 -2.07 -9.13 -11.55
C TYR A 51 -1.50 -8.74 -12.92
N ARG A 52 -0.26 -9.15 -13.20
CA ARG A 52 0.49 -8.69 -14.39
C ARG A 52 0.60 -9.72 -15.52
N ARG A 53 0.06 -10.93 -15.33
CA ARG A 53 0.28 -12.06 -16.24
C ARG A 53 -0.78 -12.22 -17.32
N GLY A 54 -1.83 -11.41 -17.29
CA GLY A 54 -2.95 -11.56 -18.21
C GLY A 54 -4.20 -10.89 -17.68
N ASP A 55 -5.34 -11.38 -18.15
CA ASP A 55 -6.65 -10.83 -17.81
C ASP A 55 -7.31 -11.56 -16.62
N THR A 56 -8.63 -11.38 -16.48
CA THR A 56 -9.40 -12.01 -15.42
C THR A 56 -9.51 -13.53 -15.60
N ALA A 57 -9.60 -14.06 -16.82
CA ALA A 57 -9.66 -15.49 -17.05
C ALA A 57 -8.32 -16.15 -16.69
N ASP A 58 -7.21 -15.50 -17.05
CA ASP A 58 -5.86 -15.95 -16.66
C ASP A 58 -5.69 -15.96 -15.13
N TRP A 59 -6.18 -14.93 -14.44
CA TRP A 59 -6.19 -14.89 -12.97
C TRP A 59 -6.98 -16.04 -12.34
N GLN A 60 -8.20 -16.30 -12.82
CA GLN A 60 -9.05 -17.36 -12.26
C GLN A 60 -8.47 -18.77 -12.49
N ALA A 61 -7.71 -18.95 -13.57
CA ALA A 61 -7.06 -20.21 -13.91
C ALA A 61 -5.69 -20.39 -13.23
N ASP A 62 -5.13 -19.37 -12.57
CA ASP A 62 -3.79 -19.42 -11.99
C ASP A 62 -3.81 -20.12 -10.61
N PRO A 63 -3.30 -21.35 -10.47
CA PRO A 63 -3.33 -22.08 -9.20
C PRO A 63 -2.42 -21.44 -8.13
N GLN A 64 -1.48 -20.58 -8.53
CA GLN A 64 -0.58 -19.89 -7.62
C GLN A 64 -1.06 -18.47 -7.29
N GLY A 65 -1.95 -17.90 -8.10
CA GLY A 65 -2.33 -16.49 -8.01
C GLY A 65 -1.12 -15.57 -8.17
N MET A 66 -0.67 -14.94 -7.08
CA MET A 66 0.46 -14.00 -7.11
C MET A 66 1.80 -14.71 -6.92
N ARG A 67 2.78 -14.39 -7.78
CA ARG A 67 4.15 -14.88 -7.66
C ARG A 67 4.96 -14.01 -6.70
N LEU A 68 5.95 -14.63 -6.05
CA LEU A 68 6.86 -13.94 -5.12
C LEU A 68 7.59 -12.74 -5.74
N ILE A 69 7.88 -12.78 -7.05
CA ILE A 69 8.56 -11.67 -7.76
C ILE A 69 7.65 -10.46 -7.97
N ASP A 70 6.33 -10.65 -7.99
CA ASP A 70 5.34 -9.59 -8.14
C ASP A 70 5.01 -8.91 -6.81
N LEU A 71 5.38 -9.55 -5.70
CA LEU A 71 5.17 -9.03 -4.35
C LEU A 71 6.22 -7.95 -4.05
N PRO A 72 5.81 -6.72 -3.73
CA PRO A 72 6.73 -5.69 -3.29
C PRO A 72 7.47 -6.13 -2.02
N PHE A 73 8.78 -5.86 -1.97
CA PHE A 73 9.69 -6.34 -0.92
C PHE A 73 9.22 -5.99 0.52
N TYR A 74 8.49 -4.88 0.70
CA TYR A 74 7.98 -4.41 1.99
C TYR A 74 6.74 -5.17 2.50
N LEU A 75 6.03 -5.90 1.65
CA LEU A 75 4.93 -6.79 2.09
C LEU A 75 5.43 -8.18 2.49
N VAL A 76 6.59 -8.59 1.99
CA VAL A 76 7.21 -9.90 2.29
C VAL A 76 8.27 -9.83 3.39
N GLN A 77 8.71 -8.63 3.79
CA GLN A 77 9.54 -8.48 4.99
C GLN A 77 8.72 -8.82 6.23
N ARG A 78 9.04 -9.97 6.84
CA ARG A 78 8.63 -10.30 8.19
C ARG A 78 8.94 -9.11 9.08
N ARG A 79 7.91 -8.47 9.64
CA ARG A 79 8.08 -7.46 10.69
C ARG A 79 8.93 -8.12 11.77
N SER A 80 10.18 -7.71 11.92
CA SER A 80 11.03 -8.21 12.98
C SER A 80 10.28 -7.96 14.29
N PRO A 81 10.09 -8.96 15.18
CA PRO A 81 9.47 -8.69 16.45
C PRO A 81 10.38 -7.70 17.17
N ALA A 82 9.91 -6.46 17.32
CA ALA A 82 10.52 -5.50 18.21
C ALA A 82 10.61 -6.19 19.58
N ARG A 83 11.82 -6.56 19.97
CA ARG A 83 12.12 -7.18 21.25
C ARG A 83 11.83 -6.12 22.32
N TRP A 84 10.62 -6.13 22.86
CA TRP A 84 10.31 -5.44 24.11
C TRP A 84 10.92 -6.25 25.25
N THR A 85 12.16 -5.91 25.60
CA THR A 85 12.72 -6.26 26.92
C THR A 85 13.37 -5.02 27.48
N ARG A 86 12.59 -4.40 28.38
CA ARG A 86 12.91 -3.60 29.58
C ARG A 86 14.05 -2.59 29.51
#